data_AF-A0A964BD43-F1
#
_entry.id   AF-A0A964BD43-F1
#
_cell.length_a   1.000
_cell.length_b   1.000
_cell.length_c   1.000
_cell.angle_alpha   90.00
_cell.angle_beta   90.00
_cell.angle_gamma   90.00
#
_symmetry.space_group_name_H-M   'P 1'
#
loop_
_entity.id
_entity.type
_entity.pdbx_description
1 polymer ?
#
loop_
_entity_poly.entity_id
_entity_poly.type
_entity_poly.pdbx_seq_one_letter_code
_entity_poly.pdbx_strand_id
1 'polypeptide(L)'
;MCERAVFREFFPRGMTALDPIEEETLGSRPSLAHLAARREIRRLIDQLRLPVDERGKRRAEARRMGSRVAASRSNWATCFPDRS
;
A
#
# COMPACT_ATOMS: atom_id res chain seq x y z
N MET A 1 4.00 -20.68 7.05
CA MET A 1 3.71 -19.55 7.95
C MET A 1 4.82 -18.54 7.75
N CYS A 2 4.52 -17.30 7.35
CA CYS A 2 5.55 -16.27 7.25
C CYS A 2 4.95 -14.93 7.68
N GLU A 3 5.02 -14.64 8.98
CA GLU A 3 5.03 -13.26 9.41
C GLU A 3 6.39 -12.69 8.99
N ARG A 4 6.39 -11.68 8.12
CA ARG A 4 7.61 -10.97 7.73
C ARG A 4 7.58 -9.58 8.36
N ALA A 5 8.70 -9.15 8.92
CA ALA A 5 8.83 -7.80 9.48
C ALA A 5 8.50 -6.69 8.47
N VAL A 6 8.67 -6.95 7.16
CA VAL A 6 8.39 -5.98 6.07
C VAL A 6 6.95 -5.45 6.06
N PHE A 7 5.97 -6.21 6.57
CA PHE A 7 4.59 -5.71 6.63
C PHE A 7 4.41 -4.55 7.62
N ARG A 8 5.27 -4.47 8.64
CA ARG A 8 5.30 -3.37 9.60
C ARG A 8 5.89 -2.09 8.97
N GLU A 9 6.67 -2.22 7.91
CA GLU A 9 7.24 -1.08 7.17
C GLU A 9 6.20 -0.47 6.22
N PHE A 10 5.33 -1.30 5.64
CA PHE A 10 4.28 -0.88 4.71
C PHE A 10 3.07 -0.25 5.40
N PHE A 11 2.62 -0.85 6.52
CA PHE A 11 1.34 -0.50 7.15
C PHE A 11 1.24 0.98 7.58
N PRO A 12 2.24 1.60 8.23
CA PRO A 12 2.18 3.01 8.61
C PRO A 12 2.06 3.98 7.43
N ARG A 13 2.49 3.55 6.24
CA ARG A 13 2.47 4.36 5.01
C ARG A 13 1.25 4.07 4.13
N GLY A 14 0.39 3.13 4.54
CA GLY A 14 -0.73 2.67 3.71
C GLY A 14 -0.29 1.95 2.43
N MET A 15 0.95 1.45 2.39
CA MET A 15 1.49 0.71 1.25
C MET A 15 1.16 -0.78 1.34
N THR A 16 1.28 -1.46 0.21
CA THR A 16 1.15 -2.91 0.08
C THR A 16 2.41 -3.49 -0.57
N ALA A 17 2.65 -4.81 -0.44
CA ALA A 17 3.81 -5.43 -1.08
C ALA A 17 3.74 -5.45 -2.63
N LEU A 18 2.62 -5.01 -3.22
CA LEU A 18 2.42 -4.91 -4.66
C LEU A 18 2.71 -3.51 -5.21
N ASP A 19 2.87 -2.52 -4.34
CA ASP A 19 3.25 -1.16 -4.74
C ASP A 19 4.73 -1.12 -5.17
N PRO A 20 5.15 -0.09 -5.92
CA PRO A 20 6.58 0.13 -6.21
C PRO A 20 7.39 0.16 -4.93
N ILE A 21 8.52 -0.56 -4.91
CA ILE A 21 9.41 -0.70 -3.75
C ILE A 21 10.68 0.06 -4.10
N GLU A 22 10.68 1.35 -3.83
CA GLU A 22 11.76 2.30 -4.14
C GLU A 22 12.19 3.01 -2.87
N GLU A 23 13.40 3.57 -2.86
CA GLU A 23 13.93 4.24 -1.68
C GLU A 23 13.07 5.46 -1.28
N GLU A 24 12.51 6.18 -2.26
CA GLU A 24 11.57 7.29 -2.04
C GLU A 24 10.27 6.86 -1.35
N THR A 25 9.78 5.65 -1.64
CA THR A 25 8.50 5.15 -1.13
C THR A 25 8.64 4.45 0.23
N LEU A 26 9.73 3.71 0.45
CA LEU A 26 10.00 3.09 1.75
C LEU A 26 10.67 4.03 2.76
N GLY A 27 11.40 5.04 2.28
CA GLY A 27 12.33 5.82 3.11
C GLY A 27 13.59 5.03 3.51
N SER A 28 13.82 3.87 2.90
CA SER A 28 14.99 3.02 3.10
C SER A 28 15.27 2.20 1.84
N ARG A 29 16.50 1.68 1.72
CA ARG A 29 16.88 0.85 0.56
C ARG A 29 16.05 -0.44 0.52
N PRO A 30 15.47 -0.79 -0.65
CA PRO A 30 14.80 -2.06 -0.86
C PRO A 30 15.72 -3.24 -0.56
N SER A 31 15.20 -4.25 0.13
CA SER A 31 15.92 -5.49 0.44
C SER A 31 15.34 -6.71 -0.29
N LEU A 32 16.10 -7.80 -0.38
CA LEU A 32 15.62 -9.08 -0.93
C LEU A 32 14.33 -9.57 -0.24
N ALA A 33 14.14 -9.19 1.02
CA ALA A 33 12.95 -9.56 1.75
C ALA A 33 11.67 -8.93 1.17
N HIS A 34 11.76 -7.71 0.65
CA HIS A 34 10.68 -7.01 -0.01
C HIS A 34 10.27 -7.70 -1.31
N LEU A 35 11.26 -8.09 -2.12
CA LEU A 35 11.03 -8.80 -3.38
C LEU A 35 10.38 -10.16 -3.16
N ALA A 36 10.82 -10.90 -2.14
CA ALA A 36 10.23 -12.19 -1.79
C ALA A 36 8.78 -12.04 -1.30
N ALA A 37 8.48 -11.04 -0.46
CA ALA A 37 7.11 -10.75 -0.03
C ALA A 37 6.18 -10.44 -1.22
N ARG A 38 6.65 -9.65 -2.19
CA ARG A 38 5.89 -9.37 -3.43
C ARG A 38 5.59 -10.64 -4.21
N ARG A 39 6.57 -11.54 -4.36
CA ARG A 39 6.39 -12.82 -5.06
C ARG A 39 5.39 -13.73 -4.35
N GLU A 40 5.46 -13.81 -3.03
CA GLU A 40 4.54 -14.61 -2.22
C GLU A 40 3.09 -14.13 -2.35
N ILE A 41 2.86 -12.80 -2.23
CA ILE A 41 1.51 -12.24 -2.40
C ILE A 41 0.99 -12.46 -3.82
N ARG A 42 1.83 -12.31 -4.84
CA ARG A 42 1.39 -12.52 -6.23
C ARG A 42 0.96 -13.97 -6.46
N ARG A 43 1.75 -14.93 -5.98
CA ARG A 43 1.40 -16.35 -6.02
C ARG A 43 0.08 -16.64 -5.30
N LEU A 44 -0.13 -16.02 -4.14
CA LEU A 44 -1.37 -16.16 -3.38
C LEU A 44 -2.58 -15.63 -4.17
N ILE A 45 -2.47 -14.44 -4.76
CA ILE A 45 -3.54 -13.84 -5.57
C ILE A 45 -3.87 -14.72 -6.78
N ASP A 46 -2.84 -15.23 -7.47
CA ASP A 46 -3.01 -16.13 -8.62
C ASP A 46 -3.77 -17.41 -8.22
N GLN A 47 -3.51 -17.94 -7.03
CA GLN A 47 -4.18 -19.14 -6.50
C GLN A 47 -5.62 -18.88 -6.05
N LEU A 48 -5.92 -17.69 -5.55
CA LEU A 48 -7.24 -17.35 -5.01
C LEU A 48 -8.33 -17.19 -6.07
N ARG A 49 -7.97 -17.07 -7.36
CA ARG A 49 -8.92 -16.91 -8.48
C ARG A 49 -10.01 -15.87 -8.20
N LEU A 50 -9.60 -14.71 -7.67
CA LEU A 50 -10.55 -13.71 -7.18
C LEU A 50 -11.37 -13.09 -8.32
N PRO A 51 -12.71 -13.01 -8.20
CA PRO A 51 -13.54 -12.25 -9.12
C PRO A 51 -13.37 -10.75 -8.82
N VAL A 52 -12.53 -10.06 -9.60
CA VAL A 52 -12.30 -8.63 -9.45
C VAL A 52 -13.41 -7.86 -10.17
N ASP A 53 -14.50 -7.61 -9.46
CA ASP A 53 -15.62 -6.82 -9.98
C ASP A 53 -15.26 -5.32 -10.11
N GLU A 54 -16.11 -4.56 -10.79
CA GLU A 54 -15.94 -3.11 -10.95
C GLU A 54 -15.88 -2.36 -9.61
N ARG A 55 -16.55 -2.89 -8.58
CA ARG A 55 -16.47 -2.34 -7.22
C ARG A 55 -15.06 -2.50 -6.65
N GLY A 56 -14.40 -3.63 -6.90
CA GLY A 56 -13.01 -3.89 -6.58
C GLY A 56 -12.07 -2.88 -7.24
N LYS A 57 -12.25 -2.64 -8.55
CA LYS A 57 -11.45 -1.65 -9.31
C LYS A 57 -11.62 -0.23 -8.76
N ARG A 58 -12.87 0.19 -8.50
CA ARG A 58 -13.19 1.51 -7.96
C ARG A 58 -12.58 1.75 -6.56
N ARG A 59 -12.55 0.72 -5.71
CA ARG A 59 -11.87 0.78 -4.39
C ARG A 59 -10.34 0.87 -4.52
N ALA A 60 -9.74 0.27 -5.56
CA ALA A 60 -8.30 0.36 -5.80
C ALA A 60 -7.90 1.77 -6.28
N GLU A 61 -8.69 2.36 -7.17
CA GLU A 61 -8.49 3.76 -7.62
C GLU A 61 -8.63 4.77 -6.50
N ALA A 62 -9.65 4.64 -5.64
CA ALA A 62 -9.84 5.53 -4.50
C ALA A 62 -8.62 5.54 -3.56
N ARG A 63 -7.97 4.38 -3.37
CA ARG A 63 -6.72 4.30 -2.57
C ARG A 63 -5.55 5.01 -3.23
N ARG A 64 -5.37 4.86 -4.56
CA ARG A 64 -4.33 5.60 -5.31
C ARG A 64 -4.53 7.11 -5.22
N MET A 65 -5.78 7.56 -5.31
CA MET A 65 -6.12 8.97 -5.16
C MET A 65 -5.80 9.48 -3.76
N GLY A 66 -6.15 8.72 -2.71
CA GLY A 66 -5.85 9.06 -1.33
C GLY A 66 -4.34 9.18 -1.03
N SER A 67 -3.51 8.30 -1.59
CA SER A 67 -2.05 8.35 -1.44
C SER A 67 -1.42 9.60 -2.09
N ARG A 68 -1.86 9.98 -3.31
CA ARG A 68 -1.41 11.22 -3.97
C ARG A 68 -1.82 12.48 -3.20
N VAL A 69 -3.00 12.48 -2.61
CA VAL A 69 -3.51 13.61 -1.83
C VAL A 69 -2.79 13.72 -0.48
N ALA A 70 -2.44 12.60 0.16
CA ALA A 70 -1.64 12.58 1.39
C ALA A 70 -0.22 13.11 1.16
N ALA A 71 0.42 12.79 0.03
CA ALA A 71 1.72 13.34 -0.35
C ALA A 71 1.70 14.85 -0.62
N SER A 72 0.54 15.41 -1.01
CA SER A 72 0.36 16.84 -1.29
C SER A 72 -0.07 17.67 -0.06
N ARG A 73 -0.42 17.06 1.07
CA ARG A 73 -1.08 17.74 2.19
C ARG A 73 -0.20 17.86 3.42
N SER A 74 0.83 18.69 3.32
CA SER A 74 1.35 19.44 4.46
C SER A 74 0.37 20.57 4.85
N ASN A 75 -0.90 20.24 5.17
CA ASN A 75 -1.76 21.07 6.04
C ASN A 75 -3.03 20.30 6.46
N TRP A 76 -2.89 19.52 7.53
CA TRP A 76 -3.95 18.73 8.16
C TRP A 76 -5.15 19.58 8.63
N ALA A 77 -4.95 20.88 8.91
CA ALA A 77 -5.97 21.79 9.43
C ALA A 77 -7.13 22.11 8.46
N THR A 78 -6.95 21.93 7.15
CA THR A 78 -8.01 22.22 6.14
C THR A 78 -8.93 21.04 5.88
N CYS A 79 -8.59 19.84 6.37
CA CYS A 79 -9.27 18.61 6.00
C CYS A 79 -10.44 18.26 6.91
N PHE A 80 -10.38 18.69 8.17
CA PHE A 80 -11.34 18.36 9.21
C PHE A 80 -11.53 19.58 10.14
N PRO A 81 -12.32 20.58 9.71
CA PRO A 81 -12.50 21.81 10.50
C PRO A 81 -13.39 21.63 11.74
N ASP A 82 -14.12 20.52 11.86
CA ASP A 82 -15.19 20.33 12.85
C ASP A 82 -15.04 19.02 13.63
N ARG A 83 -13.87 18.79 14.23
CA ARG A 83 -13.64 17.63 15.10
C ARG A 83 -13.00 18.09 16.40
N SER A 84 -13.81 18.75 17.23
CA SER A 84 -13.56 19.05 18.65
C SER A 84 -14.35 18.10 19.55
#